data_AF-A0A1H1E6E0-F1
#
_entry.id   AF-A0A1H1E6E0-F1
#
_cell.length_a   1.000
_cell.length_b   1.000
_cell.length_c   1.000
_cell.angle_alpha   90.00
_cell.angle_beta   90.00
_cell.angle_gamma   90.00
#
_symmetry.space_group_name_H-M   'P 1'
#
loop_
_entity.id
_entity.type
_entity.pdbx_description
1 polymer ?
#
loop_
_entity_poly.entity_id
_entity_poly.type
_entity_poly.pdbx_seq_one_letter_code
_entity_poly.pdbx_strand_id
1 'polypeptide(L)'
;MSVQIDYFYTHLSPWAFFGHQEFMRIADKHNVSVVYRPVNLGILFPLTGGLPLGKRHPARQHYRFIEMQRWSEKRGVSVNYKPAYFPTNTLLADTVGVTLQQQGGPTGTYSQKTFEAVWKKEQDIAEEKVISDILTSLDLDAAKIVATSKTPEIQEAYAENAHLAENAGVVGSPTYLLNSEPFWGQDRLELLEDALISGRAPFQTL
;
A
#
# COMPACT_ATOMS: atom_id res chain seq x y z
N MET A 1 21.34 9.88 11.57
CA MET A 1 19.98 9.35 11.84
C MET A 1 19.48 8.79 10.52
N SER A 2 18.93 7.57 10.49
CA SER A 2 18.33 7.04 9.25
C SER A 2 17.07 7.83 8.92
N VAL A 3 16.89 8.25 7.67
CA VAL A 3 15.63 8.84 7.22
C VAL A 3 14.53 7.79 7.33
N GLN A 4 13.34 8.19 7.76
CA GLN A 4 12.16 7.33 7.83
C GLN A 4 11.10 7.81 6.84
N ILE A 5 10.42 6.88 6.17
CA ILE A 5 9.22 7.14 5.37
C ILE A 5 8.08 6.27 5.86
N ASP A 6 6.96 6.90 6.20
CA ASP A 6 5.71 6.21 6.49
C ASP A 6 4.96 5.93 5.18
N TYR A 7 4.72 4.65 4.89
CA TYR A 7 4.14 4.19 3.63
C TYR A 7 2.70 3.72 3.83
N PHE A 8 1.74 4.56 3.44
CA PHE A 8 0.32 4.28 3.54
C PHE A 8 -0.23 3.63 2.27
N TYR A 9 -0.82 2.44 2.39
CA TYR A 9 -1.37 1.73 1.23
C TYR A 9 -2.45 0.70 1.61
N THR A 10 -3.17 0.15 0.64
CA THR A 10 -3.95 -1.09 0.83
C THR A 10 -3.48 -2.12 -0.17
N HIS A 11 -3.47 -3.40 0.20
CA HIS A 11 -3.04 -4.49 -0.68
C HIS A 11 -3.91 -4.67 -1.94
N LEU A 12 -5.08 -4.01 -2.00
CA LEU A 12 -5.96 -3.98 -3.18
C LEU A 12 -5.69 -2.78 -4.10
N SER A 13 -4.74 -1.91 -3.81
CA SER A 13 -4.49 -0.73 -4.65
C SER A 13 -3.64 -1.10 -5.87
N PRO A 14 -4.14 -0.89 -7.11
CA PRO A 14 -3.31 -1.11 -8.31
C PRO A 14 -2.16 -0.11 -8.36
N TRP A 15 -2.37 1.11 -7.84
CA TRP A 15 -1.33 2.13 -7.82
C TRP A 15 -0.23 1.79 -6.83
N ALA A 16 -0.57 1.17 -5.69
CA ALA A 16 0.44 0.70 -4.75
C ALA A 16 1.28 -0.42 -5.39
N PHE A 17 0.62 -1.36 -6.08
CA PHE A 17 1.29 -2.41 -6.85
C PHE A 17 2.29 -1.86 -7.88
N PHE A 18 1.88 -0.88 -8.71
CA PHE A 18 2.79 -0.26 -9.69
C PHE A 18 3.97 0.49 -9.06
N GLY A 19 3.77 1.09 -7.88
CA GLY A 19 4.79 1.88 -7.19
C GLY A 19 5.70 1.09 -6.25
N HIS A 20 5.27 -0.09 -5.78
CA HIS A 20 5.92 -0.78 -4.66
C HIS A 20 7.38 -1.10 -4.93
N GLN A 21 7.67 -1.79 -6.05
CA GLN A 21 9.05 -2.18 -6.37
C GLN A 21 9.98 -0.98 -6.54
N GLU A 22 9.50 0.09 -7.18
CA GLU A 22 10.30 1.31 -7.32
C GLU A 22 10.54 1.98 -5.98
N PHE A 23 9.53 2.04 -5.12
CA PHE A 23 9.67 2.60 -3.78
C PHE A 23 10.69 1.80 -2.96
N MET A 24 10.65 0.46 -3.02
CA MET A 24 11.65 -0.40 -2.36
C MET A 24 13.06 -0.11 -2.89
N ARG A 25 13.22 0.02 -4.22
CA ARG A 25 14.51 0.40 -4.83
C ARG A 25 15.03 1.75 -4.29
N ILE A 26 14.16 2.75 -4.17
CA ILE A 26 14.52 4.06 -3.62
C ILE A 26 14.92 3.93 -2.14
N ALA A 27 14.12 3.21 -1.35
CA ALA A 27 14.39 3.03 0.07
C ALA A 27 15.74 2.34 0.31
N ASP A 28 16.04 1.27 -0.43
CA ASP A 28 17.31 0.55 -0.36
C ASP A 28 18.49 1.43 -0.81
N LYS A 29 18.36 2.10 -1.95
CA LYS A 29 19.41 2.97 -2.52
C LYS A 29 19.85 4.06 -1.53
N HIS A 30 18.92 4.59 -0.75
CA HIS A 30 19.15 5.72 0.15
C HIS A 30 19.15 5.34 1.64
N ASN A 31 19.14 4.03 1.96
CA ASN A 31 19.13 3.52 3.34
C ASN A 31 18.00 4.12 4.20
N VAL A 32 16.79 4.20 3.63
CA VAL A 32 15.59 4.71 4.30
C VAL A 32 14.94 3.57 5.09
N SER A 33 14.56 3.87 6.33
CA SER A 33 13.68 3.02 7.12
C SER A 33 12.23 3.20 6.68
N VAL A 34 11.54 2.12 6.36
CA VAL A 34 10.14 2.17 5.91
C VAL A 34 9.21 1.71 7.04
N VAL A 35 8.25 2.55 7.40
CA VAL A 35 7.14 2.18 8.29
C VAL A 35 5.91 1.88 7.43
N TYR A 36 5.61 0.59 7.27
CA TYR A 36 4.47 0.17 6.46
C TYR A 36 3.17 0.36 7.22
N ARG A 37 2.23 1.08 6.60
CA ARG A 37 0.91 1.39 7.16
C ARG A 37 -0.20 0.96 6.22
N PRO A 38 -0.53 -0.34 6.18
CA PRO A 38 -1.79 -0.76 5.58
C PRO A 38 -2.95 0.07 6.12
N VAL A 39 -3.78 0.64 5.25
CA VAL A 39 -4.82 1.61 5.62
C VAL A 39 -6.17 1.26 4.97
N ASN A 40 -7.22 1.33 5.77
CA ASN A 40 -8.59 1.09 5.31
C ASN A 40 -9.13 2.31 4.54
N LEU A 41 -9.18 2.22 3.22
CA LEU A 41 -9.74 3.29 2.38
C LEU A 41 -11.24 3.51 2.59
N GLY A 42 -11.97 2.53 3.13
CA GLY A 42 -13.37 2.68 3.53
C GLY A 42 -13.55 3.62 4.72
N ILE A 43 -12.52 3.81 5.54
CA ILE A 43 -12.48 4.80 6.63
C ILE A 43 -11.85 6.11 6.13
N LEU A 44 -10.69 6.04 5.45
CA LEU A 44 -9.93 7.22 5.05
C LEU A 44 -10.68 8.11 4.04
N PHE A 45 -11.37 7.52 3.06
CA PHE A 45 -12.05 8.32 2.02
C PHE A 45 -13.17 9.20 2.58
N PRO A 46 -14.09 8.71 3.44
CA PRO A 46 -15.06 9.57 4.13
C PRO A 46 -14.44 10.73 4.91
N LEU A 47 -13.30 10.49 5.58
CA LEU A 47 -12.58 11.52 6.36
C LEU A 47 -11.99 12.62 5.48
N THR A 48 -11.51 12.27 4.29
CA THR A 48 -10.74 13.16 3.41
C THR A 48 -11.50 13.63 2.17
N GLY A 49 -12.80 13.32 2.05
CA GLY A 49 -13.62 13.65 0.89
C GLY A 49 -13.36 12.79 -0.36
N GLY A 50 -12.62 11.70 -0.21
CA GLY A 50 -12.39 10.71 -1.25
C GLY A 50 -13.66 9.92 -1.60
N LEU A 51 -13.70 9.38 -2.83
CA LEU A 51 -14.76 8.46 -3.24
C LEU A 51 -14.18 7.08 -3.59
N PRO A 52 -14.81 5.98 -3.13
CA PRO A 52 -14.46 4.65 -3.60
C PRO A 52 -14.74 4.54 -5.10
N LEU A 53 -13.96 3.71 -5.80
CA LEU A 53 -13.96 3.63 -7.26
C LEU A 53 -15.34 3.49 -7.89
N GLY A 54 -16.19 2.61 -7.35
CA GLY A 54 -17.55 2.36 -7.87
C GLY A 54 -18.50 3.56 -7.76
N LYS A 55 -18.19 4.54 -6.90
CA LYS A 55 -18.97 5.79 -6.76
C LYS A 55 -18.41 6.94 -7.61
N ARG A 56 -17.27 6.76 -8.28
CA ARG A 56 -16.68 7.80 -9.15
C ARG A 56 -17.42 7.86 -10.49
N HIS A 57 -17.41 9.03 -11.13
CA HIS A 57 -17.97 9.21 -12.47
C HIS A 57 -17.38 8.18 -13.48
N PRO A 58 -18.16 7.63 -14.42
CA PRO A 58 -17.67 6.64 -15.40
C PRO A 58 -16.41 7.05 -16.14
N ALA A 59 -16.26 8.34 -16.50
CA ALA A 59 -15.05 8.86 -17.12
C ALA A 59 -13.78 8.60 -16.27
N ARG A 60 -13.85 8.76 -14.94
CA ARG A 60 -12.72 8.44 -14.04
C ARG A 60 -12.49 6.93 -13.92
N GLN A 61 -13.56 6.13 -13.97
CA GLN A 61 -13.44 4.68 -13.97
C GLN A 61 -12.75 4.17 -15.25
N HIS A 62 -13.10 4.71 -16.41
CA HIS A 62 -12.47 4.37 -17.69
C HIS A 62 -11.03 4.89 -17.78
N TYR A 63 -10.79 6.14 -17.35
CA TYR A 63 -9.45 6.75 -17.36
C TYR A 63 -8.44 5.92 -16.59
N ARG A 64 -8.86 5.28 -15.48
CA ARG A 64 -8.01 4.39 -14.70
C ARG A 64 -7.36 3.30 -15.57
N PHE A 65 -8.08 2.72 -16.54
CA PHE A 65 -7.55 1.63 -17.35
C PHE A 65 -6.49 2.11 -18.36
N ILE A 66 -6.62 3.36 -18.83
CA ILE A 66 -5.59 4.00 -19.66
C ILE A 66 -4.31 4.19 -18.84
N GLU A 67 -4.45 4.69 -17.60
CA GLU A 67 -3.31 4.84 -16.69
C GLU A 67 -2.65 3.49 -16.35
N MET A 68 -3.43 2.46 -16.06
CA MET A 68 -2.87 1.12 -15.79
C MET A 68 -2.06 0.60 -16.99
N GLN A 69 -2.50 0.84 -18.23
CA GLN A 69 -1.73 0.47 -19.43
C GLN A 69 -0.42 1.26 -19.53
N ARG A 70 -0.46 2.58 -19.33
CA ARG A 70 0.74 3.44 -19.36
C ARG A 70 1.78 3.00 -18.33
N TRP A 71 1.34 2.69 -17.11
CA TRP A 71 2.25 2.29 -16.03
C TRP A 71 2.75 0.85 -16.15
N SER A 72 1.92 -0.04 -16.69
CA SER A 72 2.34 -1.38 -17.11
C SER A 72 3.48 -1.31 -18.12
N GLU A 73 3.32 -0.52 -19.19
CA GLU A 73 4.34 -0.31 -20.22
C GLU A 73 5.60 0.36 -19.65
N LYS A 74 5.43 1.50 -18.94
CA LYS A 74 6.55 2.29 -18.40
C LYS A 74 7.42 1.49 -17.41
N ARG A 75 6.82 0.60 -16.61
CA ARG A 75 7.53 -0.17 -15.58
C ARG A 75 7.84 -1.61 -16.02
N GLY A 76 7.39 -2.05 -17.19
CA GLY A 76 7.53 -3.44 -17.63
C GLY A 76 6.80 -4.44 -16.71
N VAL A 77 5.71 -4.01 -16.06
CA VAL A 77 4.97 -4.81 -15.08
C VAL A 77 3.71 -5.38 -15.71
N SER A 78 3.69 -6.69 -15.96
CA SER A 78 2.46 -7.37 -16.37
C SER A 78 1.39 -7.27 -15.29
N VAL A 79 0.15 -6.98 -15.72
CA VAL A 79 -1.01 -6.78 -14.84
C VAL A 79 -2.29 -7.27 -15.52
N ASN A 80 -3.16 -7.90 -14.75
CA ASN A 80 -4.54 -8.13 -15.14
C ASN A 80 -5.33 -6.87 -14.83
N TYR A 81 -5.81 -6.17 -15.87
CA TYR A 81 -6.49 -4.88 -15.70
C TYR A 81 -7.83 -5.01 -14.93
N LYS A 82 -8.45 -6.19 -15.00
CA LYS A 82 -9.71 -6.54 -14.36
C LYS A 82 -9.56 -7.91 -13.68
N PRO A 83 -8.85 -8.00 -12.55
CA PRO A 83 -8.64 -9.29 -11.91
C PRO A 83 -9.95 -9.82 -11.33
N ALA A 84 -10.13 -11.15 -11.36
CA ALA A 84 -11.39 -11.86 -11.14
C ALA A 84 -12.11 -11.46 -9.85
N TYR A 85 -11.35 -11.17 -8.79
CA TYR A 85 -11.86 -10.90 -7.45
C TYR A 85 -11.90 -9.40 -7.11
N PHE A 86 -11.57 -8.49 -8.02
CA PHE A 86 -11.58 -7.06 -7.70
C PHE A 86 -12.97 -6.42 -7.87
N PRO A 87 -13.50 -5.70 -6.86
CA PRO A 87 -12.95 -5.50 -5.52
C PRO A 87 -13.25 -6.66 -4.56
N THR A 88 -12.34 -6.92 -3.61
CA THR A 88 -12.50 -7.91 -2.52
C THR A 88 -12.21 -7.29 -1.15
N ASN A 89 -12.51 -8.01 -0.06
CA ASN A 89 -12.21 -7.60 1.30
C ASN A 89 -10.71 -7.67 1.58
N THR A 90 -10.12 -6.57 2.05
CA THR A 90 -8.68 -6.46 2.30
C THR A 90 -8.28 -6.68 3.75
N LEU A 91 -9.24 -6.80 4.68
CA LEU A 91 -9.00 -6.79 6.12
C LEU A 91 -7.88 -7.76 6.52
N LEU A 92 -7.99 -9.03 6.14
CA LEU A 92 -7.00 -10.05 6.49
C LEU A 92 -5.62 -9.72 5.92
N ALA A 93 -5.57 -9.37 4.64
CA ALA A 93 -4.32 -9.07 3.95
C ALA A 93 -3.61 -7.86 4.56
N ASP A 94 -4.37 -6.80 4.85
CA ASP A 94 -3.87 -5.55 5.42
C ASP A 94 -3.46 -5.74 6.90
N THR A 95 -4.24 -6.46 7.73
CA THR A 95 -3.87 -6.70 9.13
C THR A 95 -2.67 -7.63 9.26
N VAL A 96 -2.48 -8.61 8.38
CA VAL A 96 -1.23 -9.39 8.33
C VAL A 96 -0.04 -8.48 8.02
N GLY A 97 -0.20 -7.50 7.12
CA GLY A 97 0.83 -6.49 6.87
C GLY A 97 1.17 -5.67 8.13
N VAL A 98 0.16 -5.27 8.91
CA VAL A 98 0.35 -4.60 10.21
C VAL A 98 1.08 -5.50 11.21
N THR A 99 0.69 -6.77 11.32
CA THR A 99 1.35 -7.75 12.20
C THR A 99 2.81 -7.92 11.86
N LEU A 100 3.14 -8.09 10.57
CA LEU A 100 4.54 -8.23 10.12
C LEU A 100 5.34 -6.96 10.44
N GLN A 101 4.78 -5.77 10.23
CA GLN A 101 5.43 -4.51 10.57
C GLN A 101 5.78 -4.44 12.06
N GLN A 102 4.83 -4.77 12.94
CA GLN A 102 5.05 -4.71 14.39
C GLN A 102 6.06 -5.75 14.88
N GLN A 103 6.15 -6.90 14.20
CA GLN A 103 7.07 -7.97 14.54
C GLN A 103 8.45 -7.84 13.88
N GLY A 104 8.69 -6.79 13.08
CA GLY A 104 9.93 -6.63 12.31
C GLY A 104 10.10 -7.68 11.20
N GLY A 105 9.00 -8.22 10.69
CA GLY A 105 8.97 -9.20 9.61
C GLY A 105 9.21 -8.58 8.22
N PRO A 106 9.22 -9.42 7.16
CA PRO A 106 9.51 -8.99 5.79
C PRO A 106 8.29 -8.33 5.11
N THR A 107 7.74 -7.27 5.71
CA THR A 107 6.49 -6.62 5.28
C THR A 107 6.52 -6.19 3.82
N GLY A 108 7.63 -5.60 3.35
CA GLY A 108 7.79 -5.21 1.94
C GLY A 108 7.68 -6.38 0.96
N THR A 109 8.31 -7.53 1.28
CA THR A 109 8.26 -8.73 0.44
C THR A 109 6.87 -9.38 0.48
N TYR A 110 6.24 -9.41 1.65
CA TYR A 110 4.85 -9.84 1.80
C TYR A 110 3.90 -9.00 0.94
N SER A 111 3.98 -7.67 1.04
CA SER A 111 3.13 -6.77 0.27
C SER A 111 3.31 -6.96 -1.22
N GLN A 112 4.55 -7.13 -1.70
CA GLN A 112 4.80 -7.44 -3.12
C GLN A 112 4.06 -8.72 -3.55
N LYS A 113 4.19 -9.81 -2.80
CA LYS A 113 3.52 -11.08 -3.13
C LYS A 113 1.99 -10.97 -3.10
N THR A 114 1.46 -10.23 -2.13
CA THR A 114 0.01 -10.00 -1.99
C THR A 114 -0.54 -9.11 -3.10
N PHE A 115 0.18 -8.07 -3.52
CA PHE A 115 -0.18 -7.31 -4.71
C PHE A 115 -0.22 -8.19 -5.96
N GLU A 116 0.78 -9.05 -6.14
CA GLU A 116 0.83 -9.97 -7.29
C GLU A 116 -0.28 -11.02 -7.26
N ALA A 117 -0.69 -11.47 -6.07
CA ALA A 117 -1.81 -12.38 -5.92
C ALA A 117 -3.08 -11.81 -6.59
N VAL A 118 -3.40 -10.55 -6.31
CA VAL A 118 -4.52 -9.83 -6.95
C VAL A 118 -4.22 -9.53 -8.42
N TRP A 119 -3.14 -8.80 -8.68
CA TRP A 119 -2.96 -8.07 -9.94
C TRP A 119 -2.26 -8.88 -11.03
N LYS A 120 -1.72 -10.06 -10.73
CA LYS A 120 -1.08 -10.95 -11.72
C LYS A 120 -1.66 -12.36 -11.71
N LYS A 121 -2.04 -12.88 -10.54
CA LYS A 121 -2.33 -14.32 -10.36
C LYS A 121 -3.81 -14.65 -10.25
N GLU A 122 -4.70 -13.66 -10.34
CA GLU A 122 -6.14 -13.87 -10.22
C GLU A 122 -6.52 -14.58 -8.91
N GLN A 123 -5.93 -14.18 -7.78
CA GLN A 123 -6.20 -14.79 -6.47
C GLN A 123 -6.97 -13.83 -5.56
N ASP A 124 -7.85 -14.38 -4.71
CA ASP A 124 -8.61 -13.60 -3.73
C ASP A 124 -7.84 -13.44 -2.42
N ILE A 125 -7.43 -12.22 -2.10
CA ILE A 125 -6.73 -11.90 -0.84
C ILE A 125 -7.65 -11.84 0.39
N ALA A 126 -8.97 -12.02 0.21
CA ALA A 126 -9.90 -12.27 1.31
C ALA A 126 -9.83 -13.73 1.79
N GLU A 127 -9.32 -14.65 0.97
CA GLU A 127 -9.18 -16.05 1.34
C GLU A 127 -7.96 -16.27 2.24
N GLU A 128 -8.19 -16.82 3.42
CA GLU A 128 -7.13 -17.15 4.37
C GLU A 128 -6.09 -18.11 3.80
N LYS A 129 -6.51 -19.02 2.91
CA LYS A 129 -5.60 -19.93 2.24
C LYS A 129 -4.57 -19.17 1.39
N VAL A 130 -5.00 -18.16 0.62
CA VAL A 130 -4.10 -17.36 -0.24
C VAL A 130 -3.06 -16.62 0.61
N ILE A 131 -3.49 -15.99 1.70
CA ILE A 131 -2.60 -15.28 2.62
C ILE A 131 -1.65 -16.26 3.33
N SER A 132 -2.14 -17.43 3.75
CA SER A 132 -1.32 -18.46 4.39
C SER A 132 -0.26 -19.01 3.44
N ASP A 133 -0.63 -19.32 2.19
CA ASP A 133 0.31 -19.79 1.17
C ASP A 133 1.42 -18.74 0.91
N ILE A 134 1.08 -17.45 0.89
CA ILE A 134 2.06 -16.36 0.76
C ILE A 134 3.03 -16.34 1.96
N LEU A 135 2.51 -16.39 3.19
CA LEU A 135 3.31 -16.40 4.41
C LEU A 135 4.23 -17.62 4.48
N THR A 136 3.72 -18.81 4.15
CA THR A 136 4.53 -20.03 4.06
C THR A 136 5.61 -19.92 2.98
N SER A 137 5.34 -19.27 1.85
CA SER A 137 6.36 -19.02 0.81
C SER A 137 7.47 -18.04 1.23
N LEU A 138 7.32 -17.42 2.41
CA LEU A 138 8.29 -16.54 3.06
C LEU A 138 8.95 -17.20 4.27
N ASP A 139 8.77 -18.52 4.45
CA ASP A 139 9.27 -19.30 5.58
C ASP A 139 8.76 -18.80 6.95
N LEU A 140 7.55 -18.24 6.98
CA LEU A 140 6.90 -17.73 8.19
C LEU A 140 5.85 -18.71 8.73
N ASP A 141 5.60 -18.65 10.04
CA ASP A 141 4.50 -19.36 10.70
C ASP A 141 3.15 -18.71 10.36
N ALA A 142 2.57 -19.14 9.24
CA ALA A 142 1.33 -18.62 8.71
C ALA A 142 0.19 -18.69 9.73
N ALA A 143 0.05 -19.81 10.44
CA ALA A 143 -1.03 -20.02 11.40
C ALA A 143 -0.94 -19.02 12.56
N LYS A 144 0.25 -18.84 13.13
CA LYS A 144 0.49 -17.88 14.23
C LYS A 144 0.26 -16.44 13.79
N ILE A 145 0.75 -16.06 12.61
CA ILE A 145 0.61 -14.69 12.10
C ILE A 145 -0.84 -14.37 11.76
N VAL A 146 -1.56 -15.28 11.09
CA VAL A 146 -2.99 -15.12 10.80
C VAL A 146 -3.82 -15.06 12.07
N ALA A 147 -3.49 -15.85 13.10
CA ALA A 147 -4.18 -15.76 14.39
C ALA A 147 -3.93 -14.39 15.06
N THR A 148 -2.69 -13.89 14.99
CA THR A 148 -2.32 -12.60 15.55
C THR A 148 -2.97 -11.45 14.79
N SER A 149 -3.07 -11.50 13.47
CA SER A 149 -3.68 -10.44 12.66
C SER A 149 -5.19 -10.27 12.88
N LYS A 150 -5.82 -11.24 13.56
CA LYS A 150 -7.23 -11.24 13.95
C LYS A 150 -7.46 -10.72 15.38
N THR A 151 -6.41 -10.43 16.15
CA THR A 151 -6.60 -9.90 17.51
C THR A 151 -7.17 -8.48 17.47
N PRO A 152 -7.90 -8.06 18.52
CA PRO A 152 -8.40 -6.69 18.63
C PRO A 152 -7.30 -5.65 18.49
N GLU A 153 -6.15 -5.87 19.12
CA GLU A 153 -4.99 -4.97 19.06
C GLU A 153 -4.52 -4.69 17.63
N ILE A 154 -4.39 -5.71 16.78
CA ILE A 154 -3.97 -5.50 15.39
C ILE A 154 -5.06 -4.81 14.58
N GLN A 155 -6.34 -5.17 14.79
CA GLN A 155 -7.44 -4.54 14.07
C GLN A 155 -7.61 -3.07 14.45
N GLU A 156 -7.42 -2.73 15.73
CA GLU A 156 -7.39 -1.36 16.23
C GLU A 156 -6.21 -0.58 15.62
N ALA A 157 -5.01 -1.16 15.59
CA ALA A 157 -3.85 -0.54 14.94
C ALA A 157 -4.08 -0.29 13.43
N TYR A 158 -4.76 -1.23 12.74
CA TYR A 158 -5.14 -1.07 11.34
C TYR A 158 -6.18 0.04 11.13
N ALA A 159 -7.18 0.14 12.02
CA ALA A 159 -8.16 1.22 12.00
C ALA A 159 -7.49 2.59 12.26
N GLU A 160 -6.59 2.65 13.23
CA GLU A 160 -5.86 3.87 13.62
C GLU A 160 -4.98 4.41 12.49
N ASN A 161 -4.46 3.54 11.61
CA ASN A 161 -3.72 4.00 10.43
C ASN A 161 -4.52 4.97 9.54
N ALA A 162 -5.86 4.91 9.53
CA ALA A 162 -6.69 5.86 8.79
C ALA A 162 -6.70 7.26 9.45
N HIS A 163 -6.72 7.33 10.79
CA HIS A 163 -6.64 8.60 11.52
C HIS A 163 -5.24 9.20 11.46
N LEU A 164 -4.19 8.37 11.55
CA LEU A 164 -2.82 8.81 11.30
C LEU A 164 -2.64 9.36 9.88
N ALA A 165 -3.24 8.69 8.89
CA ALA A 165 -3.25 9.16 7.51
C ALA A 165 -3.95 10.52 7.38
N GLU A 166 -5.16 10.65 7.93
CA GLU A 166 -5.93 11.91 7.92
C GLU A 166 -5.11 13.07 8.54
N ASN A 167 -4.56 12.86 9.74
CA ASN A 167 -3.77 13.87 10.45
C ASN A 167 -2.50 14.27 9.69
N ALA A 168 -1.94 13.38 8.86
CA ALA A 168 -0.77 13.63 8.03
C ALA A 168 -1.12 14.17 6.62
N GLY A 169 -2.39 14.50 6.34
CA GLY A 169 -2.82 14.99 5.04
C GLY A 169 -2.79 13.93 3.93
N VAL A 170 -2.80 12.64 4.29
CA VAL A 170 -2.81 11.52 3.34
C VAL A 170 -4.23 11.33 2.82
N VAL A 171 -4.40 11.38 1.50
CA VAL A 171 -5.73 11.34 0.85
C VAL A 171 -6.01 10.02 0.11
N GLY A 172 -5.08 9.07 0.13
CA GLY A 172 -5.28 7.77 -0.52
C GLY A 172 -4.05 6.87 -0.56
N SER A 173 -4.13 5.85 -1.41
CA SER A 173 -3.10 4.82 -1.56
C SER A 173 -2.54 4.79 -2.99
N PRO A 174 -1.21 4.65 -3.17
CA PRO A 174 -0.17 4.71 -2.15
C PRO A 174 0.14 6.16 -1.78
N THR A 175 0.54 6.41 -0.53
CA THR A 175 1.15 7.67 -0.14
C THR A 175 2.44 7.41 0.65
N TYR A 176 3.48 8.14 0.30
CA TYR A 176 4.78 8.09 0.98
C TYR A 176 4.94 9.39 1.77
N LEU A 177 4.97 9.31 3.09
CA LEU A 177 5.11 10.47 3.96
C LEU A 177 6.59 10.60 4.35
N LEU A 178 7.24 11.65 3.84
CA LEU A 178 8.61 12.01 4.20
C LEU A 178 8.55 13.25 5.11
N ASN A 179 8.97 13.08 6.36
CA ASN A 179 8.80 14.08 7.43
C ASN A 179 7.31 14.42 7.66
N SER A 180 6.81 15.46 7.01
CA SER A 180 5.41 15.91 7.09
C SER A 180 4.82 16.21 5.70
N GLU A 181 5.51 15.82 4.63
CA GLU A 181 5.05 16.04 3.26
C GLU A 181 4.53 14.71 2.66
N PRO A 182 3.24 14.63 2.30
CA PRO A 182 2.68 13.46 1.65
C PRO A 182 2.93 13.46 0.14
N PHE A 183 3.54 12.39 -0.37
CA PHE A 183 3.71 12.13 -1.80
C PHE A 183 2.68 11.09 -2.25
N TRP A 184 1.52 11.54 -2.71
CA TRP A 184 0.40 10.67 -3.09
C TRP A 184 0.49 10.20 -4.55
N GLY A 185 0.58 8.89 -4.74
CA GLY A 185 0.61 8.23 -6.04
C GLY A 185 1.97 7.65 -6.41
N GLN A 186 1.96 6.55 -7.15
CA GLN A 186 3.19 5.90 -7.63
C GLN A 186 4.00 6.76 -8.62
N ASP A 187 3.36 7.81 -9.15
CA ASP A 187 3.91 8.83 -10.04
C ASP A 187 4.51 10.02 -9.28
N ARG A 188 4.64 9.93 -7.96
CA ARG A 188 5.35 10.92 -7.12
C ARG A 188 6.70 10.43 -6.61
N LEU A 189 7.10 9.21 -6.95
CA LEU A 189 8.34 8.61 -6.46
C LEU A 189 9.61 9.36 -6.90
N GLU A 190 9.61 9.98 -8.09
CA GLU A 190 10.72 10.83 -8.55
C GLU A 190 10.84 12.08 -7.68
N LEU A 191 9.72 12.77 -7.43
CA LEU A 191 9.68 13.95 -6.53
C LEU A 191 10.04 13.60 -5.09
N LEU A 192 9.66 12.41 -4.63
CA LEU A 192 10.06 11.88 -3.32
C LEU A 192 11.58 11.66 -3.27
N GLU A 193 12.17 11.03 -4.30
CA GLU A 193 13.61 10.79 -4.39
C GLU A 193 14.38 12.13 -4.46
N ASP A 194 13.89 13.11 -5.21
CA ASP A 194 14.47 14.46 -5.27
C ASP A 194 14.44 15.17 -3.90
N ALA A 195 13.32 15.07 -3.18
CA ALA A 195 13.18 15.63 -1.83
C ALA A 195 14.16 14.97 -0.85
N LEU A 196 14.31 13.65 -0.95
CA LEU A 196 15.24 12.85 -0.16
C LEU A 196 16.70 13.24 -0.42
N ILE A 197 17.09 13.38 -1.68
CA ILE A 197 18.46 13.75 -2.10
C ILE A 197 18.80 15.18 -1.68
N SER A 198 17.88 16.11 -1.90
CA SER A 198 18.12 17.52 -1.60
C SER A 198 18.09 17.84 -0.10
N GLY A 199 17.39 17.03 0.70
CA GLY A 199 17.18 17.30 2.13
C GLY A 199 16.35 18.56 2.38
N ARG A 200 15.58 19.02 1.39
CA ARG A 200 14.74 20.22 1.53
C ARG A 200 13.70 20.05 2.64
N ALA A 201 13.31 21.17 3.24
CA ALA A 201 12.19 21.19 4.17
C ALA A 201 10.88 20.77 3.46
N PRO A 202 9.92 20.16 4.20
CA PRO A 202 8.62 19.82 3.65
C PRO A 202 7.83 21.08 3.27
N PHE A 203 7.06 21.01 2.19
CA PHE A 203 6.14 22.09 1.84
C PHE A 203 4.97 22.16 2.84
N GLN A 204 4.52 23.39 3.12
CA GLN A 204 3.39 23.66 4.02
C GLN A 204 2.19 24.14 3.21
N THR A 205 0.98 23.84 3.72
CA THR A 205 -0.26 24.41 3.17
C THR A 205 -0.29 25.91 3.42
N LEU A 206 -0.80 26.68 2.45
CA LEU A 206 -0.99 28.13 2.55
C LEU A 206 -2.12 28.51 3.51
#